data_AF-A0AAV9GNB8-F1
#
_entry.id   AF-A0AAV9GNB8-F1
#
_cell.length_a   1.000
_cell.length_b   1.000
_cell.length_c   1.000
_cell.angle_alpha   90.00
_cell.angle_beta   90.00
_cell.angle_gamma   90.00
#
_symmetry.space_group_name_H-M   'P 1'
#
loop_
_entity.id
_entity.type
_entity.pdbx_description
1 polymer ?
#
loop_
_entity_poly.entity_id
_entity_poly.type
_entity_poly.pdbx_seq_one_letter_code
_entity_poly.pdbx_strand_id
1 'polypeptide(L)'
;MPCSNCFRAQKPCHIAEGYHRCDECIRLKVRCDGHEFADSLMRSLDELKRLKEEKKALTAQMMEMNRKFLVLASQEQRLECRAEELFKRGTLIAESDPRSYSGDPVASPSGDPLVNDVLPILEFDWSALDPAVLAQADQTAAAGSSGASQGAGGS
;
A
#
# COMPACT_ATOMS: atom_id res chain seq x y z
N MET A 1 -30.43 21.92 -11.31
CA MET A 1 -29.18 22.53 -11.83
C MET A 1 -29.45 23.13 -13.21
N PRO A 2 -28.82 24.25 -13.58
CA PRO A 2 -28.95 24.81 -14.92
C PRO A 2 -28.22 23.95 -15.97
N CYS A 3 -28.75 23.86 -17.18
CA CYS A 3 -28.05 23.29 -18.33
C CYS A 3 -26.90 24.22 -18.77
N SER A 4 -25.94 23.71 -19.55
CA SER A 4 -24.75 24.49 -19.94
C SER A 4 -25.12 25.78 -20.69
N ASN A 5 -26.17 25.72 -21.52
CA ASN A 5 -26.63 26.89 -22.28
C ASN A 5 -27.24 27.96 -21.39
N CYS A 6 -28.14 27.59 -20.48
CA CYS A 6 -28.73 28.55 -19.54
C CYS A 6 -27.69 29.09 -18.55
N PHE A 7 -26.73 28.26 -18.13
CA PHE A 7 -25.64 28.68 -17.27
C PHE A 7 -24.75 29.72 -17.96
N ARG A 8 -24.31 29.46 -19.21
CA ARG A 8 -23.52 30.42 -20.00
C ARG A 8 -24.27 31.72 -20.30
N ALA A 9 -25.57 31.62 -20.55
CA ALA A 9 -26.43 32.77 -20.83
C ALA A 9 -26.93 33.49 -19.56
N GLN A 10 -26.60 33.00 -18.36
CA GLN A 10 -27.09 33.48 -17.07
C GLN A 10 -28.62 33.60 -17.01
N LYS A 11 -29.32 32.65 -17.63
CA LYS A 11 -30.79 32.62 -17.69
C LYS A 11 -31.37 31.62 -16.69
N PRO A 12 -32.62 31.85 -16.21
CA PRO A 12 -33.30 30.87 -15.39
C PRO A 12 -33.48 29.56 -16.17
N CYS A 13 -33.02 28.45 -15.58
CA CYS A 13 -33.16 27.12 -16.15
C CYS A 13 -34.15 26.33 -15.31
N HIS A 14 -35.37 26.23 -15.81
CA HIS A 14 -36.43 25.43 -15.20
C HIS A 14 -36.75 24.25 -16.12
N ILE A 15 -36.75 23.03 -15.56
CA ILE A 15 -37.13 21.80 -16.26
C ILE A 15 -38.42 21.33 -15.60
N ALA A 16 -39.51 21.27 -16.36
CA ALA A 16 -40.78 20.73 -15.88
C ALA A 16 -40.70 19.20 -15.68
N GLU A 17 -41.50 18.66 -14.76
CA GLU A 17 -41.57 17.23 -14.50
C GLU A 17 -41.97 16.46 -15.77
N GLY A 18 -41.25 15.36 -16.06
CA GLY A 18 -41.47 14.54 -17.26
C GLY A 18 -40.81 15.07 -18.53
N TYR A 19 -40.17 16.24 -18.51
CA TYR A 19 -39.43 16.79 -19.65
C TYR A 19 -37.92 16.65 -19.47
N HIS A 20 -37.21 16.36 -20.56
CA HIS A 20 -35.73 16.27 -20.56
C HIS A 20 -35.05 17.60 -20.93
N ARG A 21 -35.80 18.64 -21.29
CA ARG A 21 -35.29 19.94 -21.74
C ARG A 21 -35.89 21.06 -20.90
N CYS A 22 -35.11 22.10 -20.62
CA CYS A 22 -35.60 23.27 -19.91
C CYS A 22 -36.41 24.20 -20.82
N ASP A 23 -37.30 24.99 -20.21
CA ASP A 23 -38.23 25.89 -20.91
C ASP A 23 -37.50 26.88 -21.82
N GLU A 24 -36.35 27.39 -21.37
CA GLU A 24 -35.57 28.36 -22.14
C GLU A 24 -34.89 27.72 -23.35
N CYS A 25 -34.39 26.48 -23.24
CA CYS A 25 -33.83 25.77 -24.40
C CYS A 25 -34.91 25.37 -25.40
N ILE A 26 -36.11 25.01 -24.93
CA ILE A 26 -37.27 24.76 -25.79
C ILE A 26 -37.64 26.03 -26.55
N ARG A 27 -37.73 27.17 -25.86
CA ARG A 27 -38.06 28.48 -26.45
C ARG A 27 -37.03 28.92 -27.49
N LEU A 28 -35.75 28.74 -27.20
CA LEU A 28 -34.64 29.08 -28.08
C LEU A 28 -34.40 28.05 -29.20
N LYS A 29 -35.10 26.91 -29.18
CA LYS A 29 -34.93 25.78 -30.11
C LYS A 29 -33.47 25.28 -30.19
N VAL A 30 -32.76 25.31 -29.06
CA VAL A 30 -31.38 24.80 -28.94
C VAL A 30 -31.35 23.47 -28.19
N ARG A 31 -30.25 22.71 -28.33
CA ARG A 31 -30.04 21.49 -27.54
C ARG A 31 -29.97 21.85 -26.04
N CYS A 32 -30.64 21.07 -25.22
CA CYS A 32 -30.55 21.13 -23.76
C CYS A 32 -29.79 19.90 -23.27
N ASP A 33 -28.79 20.10 -22.43
CA ASP A 33 -27.94 19.07 -21.83
C ASP A 33 -28.20 18.90 -20.32
N GLY A 34 -29.21 19.57 -19.77
CA GLY A 34 -29.45 19.62 -18.31
C GLY A 34 -29.71 18.25 -17.68
N HIS A 35 -30.48 17.39 -18.35
CA HIS A 35 -30.79 16.05 -17.85
C HIS A 35 -29.58 15.11 -17.93
N GLU A 36 -28.91 15.05 -19.09
CA GLU A 36 -27.71 14.22 -19.29
C GLU A 36 -26.58 14.62 -18.33
N PHE A 37 -26.43 15.92 -18.07
CA PHE A 37 -25.45 16.45 -17.13
C PHE A 37 -25.76 16.03 -15.69
N ALA A 38 -27.03 16.08 -15.27
CA ALA A 38 -27.44 15.66 -13.93
C ALA A 38 -27.15 14.16 -13.71
N ASP A 39 -27.51 13.30 -14.66
CA ASP A 39 -27.26 11.86 -14.56
C ASP A 39 -25.77 11.53 -14.53
N SER A 40 -24.99 12.15 -15.41
CA SER A 40 -23.53 12.00 -15.45
C SER A 40 -22.87 12.47 -14.14
N LEU A 41 -23.33 13.61 -13.61
CA LEU A 41 -22.85 14.14 -12.34
C LEU A 41 -23.17 13.17 -11.19
N MET A 42 -24.40 12.65 -11.11
CA MET A 42 -24.76 11.67 -10.08
C MET A 42 -23.86 10.42 -10.14
N ARG A 43 -23.65 9.86 -11.35
CA ARG A 43 -22.74 8.72 -11.53
C ARG A 43 -21.31 9.03 -11.09
N SER A 44 -20.80 10.21 -11.45
CA SER A 44 -19.45 10.61 -11.03
C SER A 44 -19.33 10.83 -9.52
N LEU A 45 -20.39 11.33 -8.86
CA LEU A 45 -20.43 11.47 -7.40
C LEU A 45 -20.44 10.11 -6.70
N ASP A 46 -21.18 9.14 -7.22
CA ASP A 46 -21.21 7.79 -6.65
C ASP A 46 -19.88 7.06 -6.87
N GLU A 47 -19.27 7.21 -8.05
CA GLU A 47 -17.92 6.69 -8.30
C GLU A 47 -16.89 7.33 -7.38
N LEU A 48 -16.99 8.65 -7.13
CA LEU A 48 -16.11 9.34 -6.20
C LEU A 48 -16.27 8.84 -4.76
N LYS A 49 -17.49 8.47 -4.33
CA LYS A 49 -17.71 7.82 -3.03
C LYS A 49 -17.05 6.44 -3.00
N ARG A 50 -17.26 5.62 -4.03
CA ARG A 50 -16.66 4.28 -4.16
C ARG A 50 -15.13 4.35 -4.06
N LEU A 51 -14.50 5.24 -4.83
CA LEU A 51 -13.05 5.44 -4.81
C LEU A 51 -12.54 5.95 -3.46
N LYS A 52 -13.31 6.78 -2.75
CA LYS A 52 -12.95 7.22 -1.39
C LYS A 52 -12.97 6.07 -0.40
N GLU A 53 -13.93 5.16 -0.50
CA GLU A 53 -14.01 3.98 0.35
C GLU A 53 -12.87 3.00 0.04
N GLU A 54 -12.59 2.76 -1.24
CA GLU A 54 -11.48 1.93 -1.70
C GLU A 54 -10.14 2.49 -1.20
N LYS A 55 -9.92 3.80 -1.31
CA LYS A 55 -8.74 4.47 -0.75
C LYS A 55 -8.61 4.27 0.76
N LYS A 56 -9.71 4.36 1.52
CA LYS A 56 -9.69 4.13 2.97
C LYS A 56 -9.29 2.69 3.28
N ALA A 57 -9.84 1.72 2.55
CA ALA A 57 -9.52 0.30 2.71
C ALA A 57 -8.02 0.02 2.42
N LEU A 58 -7.51 0.53 1.30
CA LEU A 58 -6.09 0.42 0.94
C LEU A 58 -5.18 1.08 1.98
N THR A 59 -5.57 2.24 2.51
CA THR A 59 -4.80 2.93 3.56
C THR A 59 -4.76 2.09 4.85
N ALA A 60 -5.86 1.46 5.23
CA ALA A 60 -5.91 0.56 6.39
C ALA A 60 -5.02 -0.69 6.18
N GLN A 61 -5.05 -1.28 4.98
CA GLN A 61 -4.18 -2.41 4.64
C GLN A 61 -2.70 -2.01 4.69
N MET A 62 -2.33 -0.84 4.17
CA MET A 62 -0.97 -0.30 4.24
C MET A 62 -0.52 -0.12 5.70
N MET A 63 -1.38 0.42 6.57
CA MET A 63 -1.07 0.57 7.99
C MET A 63 -0.84 -0.78 8.67
N GLU A 64 -1.65 -1.79 8.37
CA GLU A 64 -1.48 -3.13 8.92
C GLU A 64 -0.18 -3.80 8.42
N MET A 65 0.16 -3.64 7.15
CA MET A 65 1.43 -4.12 6.61
C MET A 65 2.63 -3.43 7.26
N ASN A 66 2.58 -2.11 7.47
CA ASN A 66 3.61 -1.39 8.19
C ASN A 66 3.75 -1.86 9.64
N ARG A 67 2.63 -2.17 10.32
CA ARG A 67 2.67 -2.73 11.68
C ARG A 67 3.41 -4.07 11.70
N LYS A 68 3.12 -4.96 10.74
CA LYS A 68 3.82 -6.24 10.60
C LYS A 68 5.31 -6.06 10.32
N PHE A 69 5.66 -5.12 9.42
CA PHE A 69 7.05 -4.81 9.11
C PHE A 69 7.83 -4.35 10.36
N LEU A 70 7.24 -3.47 11.18
CA LEU A 70 7.89 -3.02 12.43
C LEU A 70 8.11 -4.17 13.42
N VAL A 71 7.19 -5.12 13.51
CA VAL A 71 7.38 -6.32 14.34
C VAL A 71 8.55 -7.16 13.83
N LEU A 72 8.62 -7.40 12.52
CA LEU A 72 9.71 -8.16 11.91
C LEU A 72 11.06 -7.46 12.10
N ALA A 73 11.13 -6.15 11.88
CA ALA A 73 12.35 -5.37 12.10
C ALA A 73 12.82 -5.44 13.57
N SER A 74 11.89 -5.42 14.53
CA SER A 74 12.25 -5.61 15.94
C SER A 74 12.77 -7.02 16.23
N GLN A 75 12.23 -8.04 15.57
CA GLN A 75 12.73 -9.42 15.71
C GLN A 75 14.13 -9.57 15.13
N GLU A 76 14.37 -9.01 13.94
CA GLU A 76 15.68 -8.97 13.30
C GLU A 76 16.73 -8.34 14.21
N GLN A 77 16.44 -7.14 14.75
CA GLN A 77 17.35 -6.47 15.68
C GLN A 77 17.66 -7.32 16.93
N ARG A 78 16.68 -8.04 17.49
CA ARG A 78 16.91 -8.93 18.63
C ARG A 78 17.82 -10.10 18.26
N LEU A 79 17.66 -10.65 17.06
CA LEU A 79 18.51 -11.73 16.57
C LEU A 79 19.93 -11.23 16.33
N GLU A 80 20.11 -10.04 15.79
CA GLU A 80 21.42 -9.40 15.64
C GLU A 80 22.11 -9.18 17.00
N CYS A 81 21.41 -8.60 17.98
CA CYS A 81 21.98 -8.43 19.33
C CYS A 81 22.39 -9.76 19.94
N ARG A 82 21.55 -10.80 19.80
CA ARG A 82 21.87 -12.15 20.30
C ARG A 82 23.06 -12.77 19.56
N ALA A 83 23.15 -12.57 18.26
CA ALA A 83 24.28 -13.05 17.46
C ALA A 83 25.59 -12.37 17.90
N GLU A 84 25.57 -11.06 18.14
CA GLU A 84 26.73 -10.33 18.65
C GLU A 84 27.14 -10.79 20.06
N GLU A 85 26.19 -11.06 20.95
CA GLU A 85 26.48 -11.59 22.29
C GLU A 85 27.14 -12.98 22.21
N LEU A 86 26.60 -13.87 21.38
CA LEU A 86 27.18 -15.19 21.15
C LEU A 86 28.57 -15.09 20.53
N PHE A 87 28.77 -14.16 19.60
CA PHE A 87 30.08 -13.90 18.98
C PHE A 87 31.10 -13.42 20.04
N LYS A 88 30.75 -12.41 20.85
CA LYS A 88 31.60 -11.89 21.93
C LYS A 88 31.95 -12.97 22.95
N ARG A 89 30.99 -13.84 23.30
CA ARG A 89 31.25 -14.97 24.20
C ARG A 89 32.21 -15.98 23.57
N GLY A 90 32.04 -16.28 22.28
CA GLY A 90 32.92 -17.18 21.53
C GLY A 90 34.36 -16.67 21.45
N THR A 91 34.55 -15.36 21.19
CA THR A 91 35.89 -14.76 21.13
C THR A 91 36.60 -14.78 22.49
N LEU A 92 35.87 -14.51 23.58
CA LEU A 92 36.43 -14.60 24.93
C LEU A 92 36.88 -16.03 25.28
N ILE A 93 36.11 -17.05 24.89
CA ILE A 93 36.49 -18.46 25.08
C ILE A 93 37.74 -18.80 24.28
N ALA A 94 37.84 -18.32 23.03
CA ALA A 94 39.01 -18.55 22.17
C ALA A 94 40.29 -17.86 22.68
N GLU A 95 40.17 -16.68 23.29
CA GLU A 95 41.30 -15.94 23.89
C GLU A 95 41.77 -16.55 25.22
N SER A 96 40.87 -17.22 25.95
CA SER A 96 41.15 -17.74 27.29
C SER A 96 42.02 -19.01 27.30
N ASP A 97 42.04 -19.81 26.22
CA ASP A 97 42.93 -20.99 26.12
C ASP A 97 43.05 -21.55 24.68
N PRO A 98 44.12 -21.29 23.92
CA PRO A 98 44.28 -21.82 22.55
C PRO A 98 44.60 -23.34 22.51
N ARG A 99 44.66 -24.03 23.65
CA ARG A 99 45.00 -25.47 23.73
C ARG A 99 43.89 -26.37 24.27
N SER A 100 42.72 -25.85 24.61
CA SER A 100 41.64 -26.62 25.26
C SER A 100 40.41 -26.86 24.37
N TYR A 101 40.60 -27.06 23.06
CA TYR A 101 39.56 -27.67 22.22
C TYR A 101 39.91 -29.13 21.92
N SER A 102 39.89 -29.97 22.95
CA SER A 102 39.66 -31.41 22.80
C SER A 102 38.15 -31.62 22.84
N GLY A 103 37.55 -31.82 21.67
CA GLY A 103 36.11 -32.00 21.53
C GLY A 103 35.60 -33.20 22.32
N ASP A 104 34.60 -32.95 23.16
CA ASP A 104 33.54 -33.89 23.50
C ASP A 104 32.21 -33.13 23.45
N PRO A 105 31.14 -33.68 22.86
CA PRO A 105 29.85 -33.02 22.80
C PRO A 105 29.21 -33.04 24.19
N VAL A 106 29.31 -31.91 24.91
CA VAL A 106 28.65 -31.75 26.20
C VAL A 106 27.14 -31.81 25.99
N ALA A 107 26.52 -32.81 26.61
CA ALA A 107 25.08 -33.01 26.67
C ALA A 107 24.35 -31.71 27.02
N SER A 108 23.28 -31.42 26.28
CA SER A 108 22.36 -30.32 26.55
C SER A 108 21.89 -30.31 28.01
N PRO A 109 22.01 -29.18 28.73
CA PRO A 109 21.30 -29.03 29.99
C PRO A 109 19.83 -28.76 29.69
N SER A 110 19.02 -29.78 29.92
CA SER A 110 17.58 -29.66 30.08
C SER A 110 17.26 -28.77 31.27
N GLY A 111 16.55 -27.66 31.04
CA GLY A 111 15.70 -27.00 32.03
C GLY A 111 16.18 -25.67 32.60
N ASP A 112 15.80 -24.58 31.95
CA ASP A 112 15.34 -23.38 32.64
C ASP A 112 13.85 -23.16 32.29
N PRO A 113 12.92 -23.17 33.25
CA PRO A 113 11.50 -22.97 33.02
C PRO A 113 11.16 -21.51 33.31
N LEU A 114 11.25 -20.60 32.33
CA LEU A 114 10.60 -19.27 32.37
C LEU A 114 10.97 -18.49 31.10
N VAL A 115 10.25 -18.69 29.99
CA VAL A 115 9.58 -17.63 29.20
C VAL A 115 8.52 -18.33 28.34
N ASN A 116 7.40 -18.68 28.97
CA ASN A 116 6.17 -19.06 28.29
C ASN A 116 5.50 -17.79 27.73
N ASP A 117 6.08 -17.19 26.71
CA ASP A 117 5.40 -16.20 25.85
C ASP A 117 5.73 -16.50 24.39
N VAL A 118 5.54 -17.77 24.03
CA VAL A 118 5.22 -18.14 22.65
C VAL A 118 3.81 -17.62 22.40
N LEU A 119 3.69 -16.37 21.94
CA LEU A 119 2.51 -16.00 21.16
C LEU A 119 2.43 -17.00 20.00
N PRO A 120 1.23 -17.52 19.67
CA PRO A 120 1.10 -18.49 18.61
C PRO A 120 1.74 -17.86 17.37
N ILE A 121 2.69 -18.59 16.79
CA ILE A 121 3.11 -18.38 15.42
C ILE A 121 1.80 -18.47 14.64
N LEU A 122 1.20 -17.32 14.32
CA LEU A 122 0.18 -17.25 13.31
C LEU A 122 0.92 -17.64 12.05
N GLU A 123 0.81 -18.92 11.67
CA GLU A 123 1.24 -19.42 10.38
C GLU A 123 0.72 -18.44 9.34
N PHE A 124 1.67 -17.67 8.81
CA PHE A 124 1.38 -16.70 7.79
C PHE A 124 1.06 -17.49 6.52
N ASP A 125 -0.22 -17.47 6.13
CA ASP A 125 -0.67 -18.16 4.92
C ASP A 125 -0.16 -17.41 3.69
N TRP A 126 0.98 -17.89 3.17
CA TRP A 126 1.58 -17.40 1.94
C TRP A 126 0.65 -17.55 0.73
N SER A 127 -0.39 -18.38 0.81
CA SER A 127 -1.39 -18.59 -0.24
C SER A 127 -2.36 -17.41 -0.39
N ALA A 128 -2.42 -16.53 0.61
CA ALA A 128 -3.29 -15.34 0.59
C ALA A 128 -2.65 -14.12 -0.07
N LEU A 129 -1.36 -14.19 -0.47
CA LEU A 129 -0.72 -13.15 -1.27
C LEU A 129 -1.26 -13.22 -2.70
N ASP A 130 -1.85 -12.12 -3.17
CA ASP A 130 -2.24 -11.98 -4.57
C ASP A 130 -0.99 -12.08 -5.48
N PRO A 131 -0.92 -13.07 -6.39
CA PRO A 131 0.22 -13.23 -7.28
C PRO A 131 0.50 -12.00 -8.17
N ALA A 132 -0.48 -11.11 -8.36
CA ALA A 132 -0.28 -9.84 -9.06
C ALA A 132 0.67 -8.89 -8.30
N VAL A 133 0.71 -8.94 -6.97
CA VAL A 133 1.59 -8.11 -6.14
C VAL A 133 3.04 -8.58 -6.23
N LEU A 134 3.26 -9.90 -6.29
CA LEU A 134 4.59 -10.49 -6.52
C LEU A 134 5.15 -10.14 -7.90
N ALA A 135 4.29 -10.12 -8.94
CA ALA A 135 4.69 -9.79 -10.30
C ALA A 135 5.09 -8.31 -10.49
N GLN A 136 4.63 -7.39 -9.62
CA GLN A 136 5.01 -5.98 -9.66
C GLN A 136 6.38 -5.71 -9.01
N ALA A 137 6.75 -6.50 -7.98
CA ALA A 137 8.03 -6.35 -7.32
C ALA A 137 9.22 -6.62 -8.28
N ASP A 138 9.12 -7.65 -9.13
CA ASP A 138 10.14 -7.97 -10.14
C ASP A 138 10.30 -6.88 -11.22
N GLN A 139 9.22 -6.17 -11.56
CA GLN A 139 9.26 -5.11 -12.57
C GLN A 139 9.97 -3.84 -12.07
N THR A 140 9.91 -3.56 -10.77
CA THR A 140 10.58 -2.39 -10.18
C THR A 140 12.10 -2.58 -10.02
N ALA A 141 12.58 -3.82 -9.92
CA ALA A 141 14.01 -4.12 -9.90
C ALA A 141 14.69 -3.92 -11.28
N ALA A 142 13.94 -4.07 -12.38
CA ALA A 142 14.47 -3.93 -13.74
C ALA A 142 14.48 -2.48 -14.26
N ALA A 143 13.67 -1.57 -13.69
CA ALA A 143 13.54 -0.20 -14.19
C ALA A 143 14.61 0.79 -13.65
N GLY A 144 15.46 0.37 -12.71
CA GLY A 144 16.44 1.24 -12.04
C GLY A 144 17.75 1.51 -12.81
N SER A 145 18.00 0.90 -13.97
CA SER A 145 19.34 0.91 -14.61
C SER A 145 19.46 1.73 -15.91
N SER A 146 18.51 2.62 -16.24
CA SER A 146 18.61 3.43 -17.47
C SER A 146 18.43 4.92 -17.21
N GLY A 147 19.47 5.54 -16.64
CA GLY A 147 19.55 6.98 -16.48
C GLY A 147 20.99 7.49 -16.44
N ALA A 148 21.63 7.66 -17.60
CA ALA A 148 22.74 8.61 -17.82
C ALA A 148 23.15 8.69 -19.31
N SER A 149 22.70 9.72 -20.03
CA SER A 149 23.58 10.67 -20.73
C SER A 149 22.75 11.70 -21.51
N GLN A 150 23.02 12.97 -21.23
CA GLN A 150 22.48 14.17 -21.89
C GLN A 150 23.49 14.71 -22.91
N GLY A 151 22.96 15.46 -23.89
CA GLY A 151 23.66 16.55 -24.60
C GLY A 151 24.15 16.15 -26.01
N ALA A 152 24.14 17.01 -27.02
CA ALA A 152 23.76 18.42 -27.18
C ALA A 152 23.85 18.74 -28.69
N GLY A 153 23.21 19.82 -29.15
CA GLY A 153 23.64 20.54 -30.35
C GLY A 153 22.67 20.54 -31.53
N GLY A 154 21.71 21.47 -31.51
CA GLY A 154 20.97 21.89 -32.69
C GLY A 154 21.08 23.39 -32.88
N SER A 155 21.79 23.82 -33.93
CA SER A 155 21.65 25.08 -34.66
C SER A 155 22.39 24.94 -35.98
#